data_AF-A0A8T9QG28-F1
#
_entry.id   AF-A0A8T9QG28-F1
#
_cell.length_a   1.000
_cell.length_b   1.000
_cell.length_c   1.000
_cell.angle_alpha   90.00
_cell.angle_beta   90.00
_cell.angle_gamma   90.00
#
_symmetry.space_group_name_H-M   'P 1'
#
loop_
_entity.id
_entity.type
_entity.pdbx_description
1 polymer ?
#
loop_
_entity_poly.entity_id
_entity_poly.type
_entity_poly.pdbx_seq_one_letter_code
_entity_poly.pdbx_strand_id
1 'polypeptide(L)'
;MHVEVMPEFAGGINALRQYMQRNLRYPKQALTNAVSGKVFVSFTVQADGSISDVQVMKGLGYGTDEEATRVVSSMPAWTPGRQNSRPVAVRYTLPITFQYQ
;
A
#
# COMPACT_ATOMS: atom_id res chain seq x y z
N MET A 1 -8.37 3.46 -18.20
CA MET A 1 -8.36 1.99 -18.43
C MET A 1 -9.26 1.35 -17.40
N HIS A 2 -10.30 0.63 -17.83
CA HIS A 2 -11.10 -0.18 -16.92
C HIS A 2 -10.50 -1.58 -16.93
N VAL A 3 -10.06 -2.06 -15.77
CA VAL A 3 -9.64 -3.44 -15.57
C VAL A 3 -10.84 -4.19 -15.02
N GLU A 4 -11.08 -5.39 -15.53
CA GLU A 4 -12.23 -6.22 -15.12
C GLU A 4 -12.04 -6.75 -13.70
N VAL A 5 -10.80 -7.10 -13.34
CA VAL A 5 -10.42 -7.58 -12.01
C VAL A 5 -9.32 -6.71 -11.44
N MET A 6 -9.58 -6.07 -10.30
CA MET A 6 -8.57 -5.29 -9.58
C MET A 6 -7.52 -6.20 -8.94
N PRO A 7 -6.27 -5.73 -8.78
CA PRO A 7 -5.26 -6.48 -8.04
C PRO A 7 -5.66 -6.64 -6.57
N GLU A 8 -5.29 -7.78 -5.98
CA GLU A 8 -5.62 -8.12 -4.59
C GLU A 8 -4.38 -8.63 -3.85
N PHE A 9 -4.21 -8.21 -2.60
CA PHE A 9 -3.15 -8.72 -1.74
C PHE A 9 -3.29 -10.24 -1.53
N ALA A 10 -2.18 -10.97 -1.46
CA ALA A 10 -2.23 -12.41 -1.23
C ALA A 10 -2.95 -12.74 0.10
N GLY A 11 -4.07 -13.47 0.01
CA GLY A 11 -4.95 -13.75 1.17
C GLY A 11 -5.99 -12.66 1.48
N GLY A 12 -6.15 -11.70 0.58
CA GLY A 12 -7.17 -10.68 0.60
C GLY A 12 -7.00 -9.59 1.67
N ILE A 13 -8.08 -8.83 1.88
CA ILE A 13 -8.07 -7.65 2.75
C ILE A 13 -7.69 -7.96 4.22
N ASN A 14 -8.03 -9.15 4.70
CA ASN A 14 -7.71 -9.58 6.06
C ASN A 14 -6.20 -9.85 6.22
N ALA A 15 -5.58 -10.52 5.25
CA ALA A 15 -4.14 -10.74 5.24
C ALA A 15 -3.37 -9.41 5.10
N LEU A 16 -3.88 -8.49 4.27
CA LEU A 16 -3.31 -7.14 4.15
C LEU A 16 -3.34 -6.41 5.50
N ARG A 17 -4.48 -6.45 6.22
CA ARG A 17 -4.60 -5.84 7.55
C ARG A 17 -3.60 -6.42 8.54
N GLN A 18 -3.46 -7.74 8.58
CA GLN A 18 -2.50 -8.41 9.46
C GLN A 18 -1.05 -8.06 9.09
N TYR A 19 -0.74 -8.02 7.80
CA TYR A 19 0.57 -7.60 7.30
C TYR A 19 0.88 -6.17 7.75
N MET A 20 -0.07 -5.24 7.61
CA MET A 20 0.09 -3.87 8.09
C MET A 20 0.30 -3.81 9.59
N GLN A 21 -0.50 -4.51 10.39
CA GLN A 21 -0.34 -4.52 11.86
C GLN A 21 1.04 -5.04 12.30
N ARG A 22 1.63 -5.98 11.56
CA ARG A 22 2.94 -6.57 11.89
C ARG A 22 4.13 -5.74 11.38
N ASN A 23 3.97 -5.08 10.24
CA ASN A 23 5.09 -4.45 9.54
C ASN A 23 5.08 -2.92 9.59
N LEU A 24 3.91 -2.30 9.82
CA LEU A 24 3.76 -0.85 9.91
C LEU A 24 4.26 -0.37 11.28
N ARG A 25 5.20 0.56 11.25
CA ARG A 25 5.81 1.16 12.44
C ARG A 25 5.42 2.62 12.52
N TYR A 26 4.86 3.05 13.65
CA TYR A 26 4.59 4.47 13.82
C TYR A 26 5.90 5.25 14.03
N PRO A 27 6.23 6.23 13.17
CA PRO A 27 7.43 7.04 13.36
C PRO A 27 7.38 7.83 14.67
N LYS A 28 8.50 7.88 15.41
CA LYS A 28 8.59 8.62 16.68
C LYS A 28 8.22 10.10 16.53
N GLN A 29 8.65 10.73 15.43
CA GLN A 29 8.33 12.14 15.16
C GLN A 29 6.82 12.35 15.03
N ALA A 30 6.12 11.47 14.30
CA ALA A 30 4.68 11.55 14.16
C ALA A 30 3.95 11.32 15.49
N LEU A 31 4.44 10.43 16.36
CA LEU A 31 3.90 10.23 17.72
C LEU A 31 4.09 11.49 18.59
N THR A 32 5.30 12.04 18.64
CA THR A 32 5.61 13.23 19.46
C THR A 32 4.81 14.46 19.04
N ASN A 33 4.50 14.57 17.73
CA ASN A 33 3.73 15.69 17.19
C ASN A 33 2.21 15.39 17.10
N ALA A 34 1.75 14.27 17.69
CA ALA A 34 0.33 13.87 17.67
C ALA A 34 -0.30 13.88 16.26
N VAL A 35 0.50 13.51 15.26
CA VAL A 35 0.11 13.52 13.84
C VAL A 35 -0.72 12.28 13.59
N SER A 36 -1.97 12.41 13.17
CA SER A 36 -2.83 11.29 12.76
C SER A 36 -3.48 11.55 11.41
N GLY A 37 -3.84 10.48 10.70
CA GLY A 37 -4.52 10.60 9.42
C GLY A 37 -4.26 9.42 8.49
N LYS A 38 -4.38 9.68 7.19
CA LYS A 38 -4.17 8.67 6.15
C LYS A 38 -3.08 9.13 5.18
N VAL A 39 -2.10 8.27 4.96
CA VAL A 39 -1.14 8.39 3.86
C VAL A 39 -1.68 7.58 2.69
N PHE A 40 -1.77 8.20 1.51
CA PHE A 40 -2.20 7.54 0.29
C PHE A 40 -0.97 7.20 -0.55
N VAL A 41 -0.71 5.92 -0.74
CA VAL A 41 0.41 5.43 -1.55
C VAL A 41 -0.15 4.83 -2.83
N SER A 42 0.32 5.32 -3.98
CA SER A 42 0.06 4.73 -5.29
C SER A 42 1.23 3.84 -5.69
N PHE A 43 0.94 2.69 -6.29
CA PHE A 43 1.93 1.77 -6.81
C PHE A 43 1.34 0.97 -7.97
N THR A 44 2.20 0.41 -8.82
CA THR A 44 1.79 -0.48 -9.90
C THR A 44 1.98 -1.93 -9.46
N VAL A 45 0.91 -2.72 -9.51
CA VAL A 45 1.00 -4.19 -9.43
C VAL A 45 1.21 -4.71 -10.83
N GLN A 46 2.38 -5.31 -11.07
CA GLN A 46 2.76 -5.88 -12.37
C GLN A 46 2.01 -7.18 -12.65
N ALA A 47 2.05 -7.65 -13.90
CA ALA A 47 1.39 -8.88 -14.33
C ALA A 47 1.93 -10.16 -13.65
N ASP A 48 3.14 -10.09 -13.08
CA ASP A 48 3.76 -11.17 -12.27
C ASP A 48 3.44 -11.04 -10.76
N GLY A 49 2.69 -10.01 -10.37
CA GLY A 49 2.34 -9.73 -8.98
C GLY A 49 3.37 -8.88 -8.22
N SER A 50 4.51 -8.55 -8.82
CA SER A 50 5.50 -7.66 -8.21
C SER A 50 4.98 -6.22 -8.14
N ILE A 51 5.55 -5.43 -7.22
CA ILE A 51 5.19 -4.03 -7.02
C ILE A 51 6.29 -3.14 -7.59
N SER A 52 5.89 -2.13 -8.38
CA SER A 52 6.77 -1.08 -8.88
C SER A 52 6.15 0.30 -8.73
N ASP A 53 6.91 1.34 -9.06
CA ASP A 53 6.43 2.74 -9.15
C ASP A 53 5.72 3.23 -7.88
N VAL A 54 6.26 2.90 -6.71
CA VAL A 54 5.70 3.31 -5.43
C VAL A 54 5.88 4.82 -5.24
N GLN A 55 4.77 5.53 -5.07
CA GLN A 55 4.71 6.99 -4.93
C GLN A 55 3.72 7.38 -3.84
N VAL A 56 4.10 8.33 -2.98
CA VAL A 56 3.20 8.94 -2.01
C VAL A 56 2.37 10.02 -2.70
N MET A 57 1.06 9.81 -2.82
CA MET A 57 0.13 10.75 -3.44
C MET A 57 -0.31 11.84 -2.47
N LYS A 58 -0.50 11.45 -1.20
CA LYS A 58 -0.86 12.36 -0.12
C LYS A 58 -0.23 11.85 1.16
N GLY A 59 0.76 12.58 1.64
CA GLY A 59 1.49 12.29 2.88
C GLY A 59 0.92 13.02 4.09
N LEU A 60 1.41 12.66 5.26
CA LEU A 60 1.26 13.42 6.50
C LEU A 60 2.58 14.06 6.95
N GLY A 61 3.71 13.64 6.37
CA GLY A 61 5.05 14.04 6.81
C GLY A 61 5.50 13.34 8.10
N TYR A 62 6.48 13.90 8.80
CA TYR A 62 6.97 13.39 10.10
C TYR A 62 7.41 11.91 10.10
N GLY A 63 7.93 11.42 8.97
CA GLY A 63 8.40 10.05 8.81
C GLY A 63 7.32 9.06 8.35
N THR A 64 6.04 9.45 8.27
CA THR A 64 4.96 8.51 7.90
C THR A 64 5.01 8.11 6.43
N ASP A 65 5.52 9.00 5.60
CA ASP A 65 5.54 8.86 4.14
C ASP A 65 6.63 7.86 3.73
N GLU A 66 7.79 7.96 4.36
CA GLU A 66 8.93 7.04 4.23
C GLU A 66 8.55 5.65 4.74
N GLU A 67 7.88 5.58 5.88
CA GLU A 67 7.42 4.31 6.44
C GLU A 67 6.35 3.66 5.54
N ALA A 68 5.37 4.44 5.07
CA ALA A 68 4.34 3.95 4.17
C ALA A 68 4.97 3.40 2.87
N THR A 69 5.93 4.11 2.30
CA THR A 69 6.69 3.69 1.11
C THR A 69 7.46 2.39 1.37
N ARG A 70 8.14 2.29 2.53
CA ARG A 70 8.90 1.10 2.93
C ARG A 70 8.01 -0.13 3.04
N VAL A 71 6.88 0.00 3.73
CA VAL A 71 5.95 -1.11 4.00
C VAL A 71 5.32 -1.62 2.71
N VAL A 72 4.93 -0.72 1.80
CA VAL A 72 4.38 -1.07 0.48
C VAL A 72 5.43 -1.74 -0.39
N SER A 73 6.65 -1.20 -0.43
CA SER A 73 7.75 -1.78 -1.23
C SER A 73 8.21 -3.15 -0.71
N SER A 74 7.94 -3.47 0.55
CA SER A 74 8.32 -4.75 1.18
C SER A 74 7.20 -5.80 1.12
N MET A 75 6.07 -5.49 0.48
CA MET A 75 4.94 -6.42 0.42
C MET A 75 5.29 -7.69 -0.37
N PRO A 76 4.69 -8.84 -0.01
CA PRO A 76 4.73 -10.02 -0.86
C PRO A 76 4.04 -9.76 -2.20
N ALA A 77 4.27 -10.64 -3.18
CA ALA A 77 3.61 -10.57 -4.47
C ALA A 77 2.07 -10.54 -4.34
N TRP A 78 1.44 -9.66 -5.10
CA TRP A 78 -0.01 -9.51 -5.18
C TRP A 78 -0.59 -10.41 -6.26
N THR A 79 -1.89 -10.67 -6.17
CA THR A 79 -2.65 -11.18 -7.31
C THR A 79 -2.79 -10.05 -8.32
N PRO A 80 -2.28 -10.19 -9.55
CA PRO A 80 -2.36 -9.14 -10.56
C PRO A 80 -3.81 -8.93 -11.00
N GLY A 81 -4.09 -7.72 -11.49
CA GLY A 81 -5.37 -7.47 -12.14
C GLY A 81 -5.50 -8.27 -13.44
N ARG A 82 -6.74 -8.48 -13.89
CA ARG A 82 -7.02 -9.21 -15.13
C ARG A 82 -7.92 -8.41 -16.07
N GLN A 83 -7.61 -8.51 -17.36
CA GLN A 83 -8.43 -8.00 -18.44
C GLN A 83 -8.48 -9.05 -19.55
N ASN A 84 -9.68 -9.45 -19.99
CA ASN A 84 -9.84 -10.52 -20.99
C ASN A 84 -9.11 -11.81 -20.58
N SER A 85 -9.19 -12.18 -19.30
CA SER A 85 -8.48 -13.31 -18.69
C SER A 85 -6.94 -13.25 -18.72
N ARG A 86 -6.33 -12.14 -19.16
CA ARG A 86 -4.88 -11.94 -19.18
C ARG A 86 -4.45 -11.09 -17.97
N PRO A 87 -3.36 -11.44 -17.27
CA PRO A 87 -2.81 -10.60 -16.22
C PRO A 87 -2.29 -9.30 -16.84
N VAL A 88 -2.63 -8.17 -16.22
CA VAL A 88 -2.24 -6.84 -16.67
C VAL A 88 -1.69 -6.04 -15.51
N ALA A 89 -0.76 -5.13 -15.81
CA ALA A 89 -0.26 -4.20 -14.81
C ALA A 89 -1.35 -3.20 -14.43
N VAL A 90 -1.59 -3.01 -13.14
CA VAL A 90 -2.64 -2.12 -12.63
C VAL A 90 -2.08 -1.18 -11.58
N ARG A 91 -2.34 0.12 -11.76
CA ARG A 91 -2.06 1.11 -10.72
C ARG A 91 -3.10 1.00 -9.62
N TYR A 92 -2.64 0.77 -8.40
CA TYR A 92 -3.44 0.67 -7.20
C TYR A 92 -3.08 1.80 -6.23
N THR A 93 -4.05 2.29 -5.48
CA THR A 93 -3.83 3.31 -4.44
C THR A 93 -4.33 2.77 -3.11
N LEU A 94 -3.42 2.63 -2.16
CA LEU A 94 -3.70 2.08 -0.85
C LEU A 94 -3.69 3.20 0.21
N PRO A 95 -4.81 3.41 0.94
CA PRO A 95 -4.81 4.28 2.10
C PRO A 95 -4.25 3.56 3.34
N ILE A 96 -3.17 4.08 3.90
CA ILE A 96 -2.55 3.60 5.14
C ILE A 96 -2.91 4.58 6.25
N THR A 97 -3.62 4.09 7.27
CA THR A 97 -4.03 4.91 8.41
C THR A 97 -2.95 4.90 9.49
N PHE A 98 -2.45 6.07 9.86
CA PHE A 98 -1.66 6.28 11.06
C PHE A 98 -2.56 6.91 12.12
N GLN A 99 -2.81 6.15 13.19
CA GLN A 99 -3.59 6.62 14.32
C GLN A 99 -2.87 6.21 15.61
N TYR A 100 -2.57 7.20 16.45
CA TYR A 100 -2.13 6.95 17.81
C TYR A 100 -3.38 6.71 18.68
N GLN A 101 -3.32 5.70 19.55
CA GLN A 101 -4.37 5.45 20.55
C GLN A 101 -4.12 6.29 21.79
#